data_AF-A0A954LJW8-F1
#
_entry.id   AF-A0A954LJW8-F1
#
_cell.length_a   1.000
_cell.length_b   1.000
_cell.length_c   1.000
_cell.angle_alpha   90.00
_cell.angle_beta   90.00
_cell.angle_gamma   90.00
#
_symmetry.space_group_name_H-M   'P 1'
#
loop_
_entity.id
_entity.type
_entity.pdbx_description
1 polymer ?
#
loop_
_entity_poly.entity_id
_entity_poly.type
_entity_poly.pdbx_seq_one_letter_code
_entity_poly.pdbx_strand_id
1 'polypeptide(L)'
;DFILKNVRKINQTLRNQDSEHHQELHREIQQLETAFAEAEKAIRKWRSNSKGGWQSAQKLQQTSEQLADALNEKSVLVDQYQLHLANAIWCQSELQVDETYLQRVNQYFPPAVVNTADLTRHPTRVRKEINKWISDQTKNHISNLIPPGAIDQLTRMILINTVYFQGQWMEPFAEDDTKPRRFTFASRQKANLPMMSGLKYHGKYAAFQGNGKLFDTPQMIEEGNESAGYPNQEGFLMIELPYKGEEISMVFVAPQKPDGLSQVEETICSRPWNNWIKHLTARKLVADIPKFQSTSTQVLNDVLARLGMGRAFVSPTEAHGADFRGIYPIDDPQQQLFLNLVLHAAGIELDEQGTKAYAATVLMAIKKAMAMRRVPFIPEFKADRPFLFFLHHIKTGILLFAGRITNPNE
;
A
#
# COMPACT_ATOMS: atom_id res chain seq x y z
N ASP A 1 -12.95 11.55 6.27
CA ASP A 1 -14.07 10.74 5.72
C ASP A 1 -13.76 9.93 4.47
N PHE A 2 -13.24 10.52 3.38
CA PHE A 2 -12.89 9.77 2.15
C PHE A 2 -11.91 8.61 2.43
N ILE A 3 -10.82 8.88 3.16
CA ILE A 3 -9.79 7.89 3.51
C ILE A 3 -10.35 6.78 4.41
N LEU A 4 -11.06 7.12 5.49
CA LEU A 4 -11.62 6.13 6.44
C LEU A 4 -12.71 5.23 5.82
N LYS A 5 -13.57 5.79 4.95
CA LYS A 5 -14.61 5.03 4.24
C LYS A 5 -14.00 4.11 3.17
N ASN A 6 -12.91 4.55 2.53
CA ASN A 6 -12.16 3.73 1.60
C ASN A 6 -11.38 2.63 2.33
N VAL A 7 -10.70 2.88 3.46
CA VAL A 7 -9.98 1.86 4.25
C VAL A 7 -10.88 0.68 4.65
N ARG A 8 -12.12 0.93 5.10
CA ARG A 8 -13.07 -0.18 5.37
C ARG A 8 -13.46 -0.94 4.10
N LYS A 9 -13.70 -0.23 2.99
CA LYS A 9 -14.08 -0.83 1.71
C LYS A 9 -12.92 -1.61 1.08
N ILE A 10 -11.69 -1.12 1.21
CA ILE A 10 -10.42 -1.79 0.85
C ILE A 10 -10.35 -3.12 1.59
N ASN A 11 -10.40 -3.08 2.93
CA ASN A 11 -10.26 -4.27 3.76
C ASN A 11 -11.39 -5.30 3.53
N GLN A 12 -12.62 -4.85 3.26
CA GLN A 12 -13.75 -5.75 2.94
C GLN A 12 -13.67 -6.34 1.53
N THR A 13 -13.17 -5.59 0.55
CA THR A 13 -13.12 -6.04 -0.85
C THR A 13 -11.93 -6.96 -1.09
N LEU A 14 -10.78 -6.66 -0.49
CA LEU A 14 -9.57 -7.51 -0.55
C LEU A 14 -9.78 -8.89 0.12
N ARG A 15 -10.76 -9.02 1.02
CA ARG A 15 -11.10 -10.31 1.66
C ARG A 15 -12.08 -11.18 0.88
N ASN A 16 -12.86 -10.59 -0.02
CA ASN A 16 -14.04 -11.23 -0.60
C ASN A 16 -13.85 -11.62 -2.08
N GLN A 17 -12.68 -11.39 -2.68
CA GLN A 17 -12.50 -11.48 -4.14
C GLN A 17 -11.28 -12.28 -4.59
N ASP A 18 -11.04 -13.43 -3.94
CA ASP A 18 -10.16 -14.46 -4.48
C ASP A 18 -10.80 -15.11 -5.72
N SER A 19 -10.05 -15.18 -6.82
CA SER A 19 -10.47 -15.75 -8.13
C SER A 19 -10.66 -17.28 -8.08
N GLU A 20 -11.40 -17.91 -9.00
CA GLU A 20 -11.77 -19.34 -8.93
C GLU A 20 -10.59 -20.33 -8.80
N HIS A 21 -9.40 -20.01 -9.33
CA HIS A 21 -8.20 -20.83 -9.11
C HIS A 21 -7.53 -20.56 -7.75
N HIS A 22 -7.66 -19.33 -7.26
CA HIS A 22 -7.32 -18.92 -5.89
C HIS A 22 -8.32 -19.50 -4.88
N GLN A 23 -9.59 -19.71 -5.24
CA GLN A 23 -10.61 -20.37 -4.42
C GLN A 23 -10.35 -21.87 -4.30
N GLU A 24 -9.81 -22.53 -5.33
CA GLU A 24 -9.39 -23.94 -5.23
C GLU A 24 -8.19 -24.08 -4.27
N LEU A 25 -7.19 -23.20 -4.41
CA LEU A 25 -6.00 -23.18 -3.56
C LEU A 25 -6.32 -22.72 -2.13
N HIS A 26 -7.20 -21.73 -1.95
CA HIS A 26 -7.72 -21.34 -0.64
C HIS A 26 -8.65 -22.40 -0.06
N ARG A 27 -9.41 -23.13 -0.86
CA ARG A 27 -10.20 -24.27 -0.36
C ARG A 27 -9.26 -25.39 0.10
N GLU A 28 -8.14 -25.64 -0.57
CA GLU A 28 -7.11 -26.56 -0.10
C GLU A 28 -6.40 -26.05 1.17
N ILE A 29 -5.99 -24.78 1.21
CA ILE A 29 -5.38 -24.15 2.40
C ILE A 29 -6.38 -24.12 3.57
N GLN A 30 -7.64 -23.79 3.32
CA GLN A 30 -8.69 -23.74 4.32
C GLN A 30 -9.13 -25.15 4.76
N GLN A 31 -9.06 -26.16 3.89
CA GLN A 31 -9.18 -27.58 4.27
C GLN A 31 -8.00 -28.03 5.14
N LEU A 32 -6.78 -27.59 4.82
CA LEU A 32 -5.58 -27.88 5.61
C LEU A 32 -5.59 -27.13 6.96
N GLU A 33 -6.04 -25.88 7.00
CA GLU A 33 -6.24 -25.09 8.21
C GLU A 33 -7.38 -25.63 9.06
N THR A 34 -8.47 -26.10 8.43
CA THR A 34 -9.56 -26.79 9.15
C THR A 34 -9.08 -28.13 9.69
N ALA A 35 -8.32 -28.90 8.91
CA ALA A 35 -7.70 -30.14 9.37
C ALA A 35 -6.67 -29.89 10.50
N PHE A 36 -5.91 -28.80 10.42
CA PHE A 36 -4.98 -28.36 11.46
C PHE A 36 -5.73 -27.91 12.72
N ALA A 37 -6.79 -27.12 12.58
CA ALA A 37 -7.64 -26.68 13.68
C ALA A 37 -8.41 -27.84 14.32
N GLU A 38 -8.86 -28.83 13.54
CA GLU A 38 -9.47 -30.07 14.03
C GLU A 38 -8.44 -30.96 14.71
N ALA A 39 -7.22 -31.06 14.19
CA ALA A 39 -6.11 -31.74 14.85
C ALA A 39 -5.76 -31.06 16.18
N GLU A 40 -5.67 -29.72 16.22
CA GLU A 40 -5.48 -28.94 17.45
C GLU A 40 -6.64 -29.12 18.43
N LYS A 41 -7.89 -29.13 17.94
CA LYS A 41 -9.09 -29.35 18.76
C LYS A 41 -9.14 -30.77 19.30
N ALA A 42 -8.70 -31.76 18.51
CA ALA A 42 -8.53 -33.14 18.94
C ALA A 42 -7.41 -33.27 19.97
N ILE A 43 -6.29 -32.54 19.81
CA ILE A 43 -5.20 -32.43 20.79
C ILE A 43 -5.71 -31.79 22.10
N ARG A 44 -6.49 -30.72 22.03
CA ARG A 44 -7.11 -30.06 23.21
C ARG A 44 -8.16 -30.96 23.89
N LYS A 45 -8.95 -31.71 23.11
CA LYS A 45 -9.94 -32.68 23.62
C LYS A 45 -9.28 -33.93 24.22
N TRP A 46 -8.15 -34.35 23.68
CA TRP A 46 -7.30 -35.41 24.24
C TRP A 46 -6.64 -34.96 25.55
N ARG A 47 -6.10 -33.73 25.60
CA ARG A 47 -5.53 -33.13 26.84
C ARG A 47 -6.54 -33.04 27.98
N SER A 48 -7.83 -32.88 27.67
CA SER A 48 -8.91 -32.80 28.68
C SER A 48 -9.48 -34.16 29.11
N ASN A 49 -9.24 -35.24 28.35
CA ASN A 49 -9.66 -36.60 28.70
C ASN A 49 -8.43 -37.50 28.92
N SER A 50 -7.94 -37.53 30.16
CA SER A 50 -6.70 -38.15 30.62
C SER A 50 -6.62 -39.69 30.53
N LYS A 51 -6.91 -40.31 29.36
CA LYS A 51 -6.86 -41.78 29.19
C LYS A 51 -6.16 -42.30 27.93
N GLY A 52 -5.61 -41.46 27.05
CA GLY A 52 -4.80 -41.92 25.90
C GLY A 52 -3.31 -41.86 26.20
N GLY A 53 -2.57 -42.95 26.01
CA GLY A 53 -1.13 -43.03 26.30
C GLY A 53 -0.23 -42.21 25.36
N TRP A 54 0.96 -41.86 25.88
CA TRP A 54 1.99 -40.95 25.30
C TRP A 54 2.39 -41.25 23.84
N GLN A 55 2.35 -42.50 23.39
CA GLN A 55 2.73 -42.89 22.01
C GLN A 55 1.79 -42.31 20.94
N SER A 56 0.53 -42.04 21.30
CA SER A 56 -0.48 -41.46 20.39
C SER A 56 -0.31 -39.95 20.20
N ALA A 57 0.19 -39.26 21.22
CA ALA A 57 0.46 -37.82 21.20
C ALA A 57 1.68 -37.48 20.32
N GLN A 58 2.69 -38.35 20.32
CA GLN A 58 3.90 -38.16 19.53
C GLN A 58 3.63 -38.27 18.01
N LYS A 59 2.72 -39.17 17.61
CA LYS A 59 2.30 -39.33 16.20
C LYS A 59 1.45 -38.16 15.71
N LEU A 60 0.60 -37.59 16.57
CA LEU A 60 -0.20 -36.39 16.30
C LEU A 60 0.67 -35.12 16.21
N GLN A 61 1.71 -35.02 17.04
CA GLN A 61 2.66 -33.91 16.99
C GLN A 61 3.51 -33.95 15.71
N GLN A 62 4.02 -35.13 15.31
CA GLN A 62 4.72 -35.29 14.02
C GLN A 62 3.82 -34.98 12.81
N THR A 63 2.54 -35.33 12.86
CA THR A 63 1.58 -35.00 11.79
C THR A 63 1.34 -33.48 11.71
N SER A 64 1.27 -32.80 12.86
CA SER A 64 1.15 -31.33 12.95
C SER A 64 2.38 -30.61 12.41
N GLU A 65 3.58 -31.14 12.67
CA GLU A 65 4.85 -30.58 12.18
C GLU A 65 4.99 -30.78 10.65
N GLN A 66 4.64 -31.96 10.13
CA GLN A 66 4.64 -32.23 8.67
C GLN A 66 3.64 -31.36 7.90
N LEU A 67 2.48 -31.05 8.49
CA LEU A 67 1.49 -30.15 7.91
C LEU A 67 1.97 -28.69 7.92
N ALA A 68 2.67 -28.27 8.98
CA ALA A 68 3.26 -26.93 9.07
C ALA A 68 4.40 -26.72 8.07
N ASP A 69 5.24 -27.74 7.85
CA ASP A 69 6.30 -27.71 6.84
C ASP A 69 5.73 -27.68 5.41
N ALA A 70 4.67 -28.45 5.13
CA ALA A 70 3.98 -28.42 3.83
C ALA A 70 3.24 -27.08 3.57
N LEU A 71 2.74 -26.41 4.62
CA LEU A 71 2.18 -25.05 4.56
C LEU A 71 3.26 -24.02 4.21
N ASN A 72 4.46 -24.15 4.79
CA ASN A 72 5.59 -23.27 4.48
C ASN A 72 6.15 -23.51 3.06
N GLU A 73 6.20 -24.77 2.59
CA GLU A 73 6.67 -25.10 1.24
C GLU A 73 5.73 -24.57 0.14
N LYS A 74 4.41 -24.58 0.39
CA LYS A 74 3.40 -24.06 -0.55
C LYS A 74 3.20 -22.54 -0.49
N SER A 75 3.50 -21.89 0.63
CA SER A 75 3.45 -20.42 0.76
C SER A 75 4.48 -19.69 -0.12
N VAL A 76 5.51 -20.40 -0.61
CA VAL A 76 6.56 -19.83 -1.48
C VAL A 76 6.14 -19.83 -2.97
N LEU A 77 5.02 -20.46 -3.34
CA LEU A 77 4.62 -20.64 -4.75
C LEU A 77 3.65 -19.56 -5.31
N VAL A 78 3.34 -18.49 -4.57
CA VAL A 78 2.28 -17.50 -4.91
C VAL A 78 2.85 -16.11 -5.32
N ASP A 79 4.13 -16.00 -5.66
CA ASP A 79 4.83 -14.73 -5.94
C ASP A 79 4.32 -13.94 -7.17
N GLN A 80 3.21 -13.20 -7.03
CA GLN A 80 2.79 -12.16 -7.99
C GLN A 80 2.85 -10.75 -7.38
N TYR A 81 2.52 -10.60 -6.09
CA TYR A 81 2.78 -9.43 -5.27
C TYR A 81 2.64 -9.77 -3.78
N GLN A 82 3.22 -8.95 -2.91
CA GLN A 82 3.08 -9.00 -1.46
C GLN A 82 2.46 -7.68 -0.98
N LEU A 83 1.29 -7.78 -0.36
CA LEU A 83 0.64 -6.68 0.32
C LEU A 83 0.52 -7.03 1.81
N HIS A 84 1.32 -6.37 2.64
CA HIS A 84 1.33 -6.55 4.08
C HIS A 84 0.56 -5.40 4.72
N LEU A 85 -0.63 -5.72 5.24
CA LEU A 85 -1.45 -4.82 6.05
C LEU A 85 -1.39 -5.28 7.50
N ALA A 86 -0.82 -4.46 8.38
CA ALA A 86 -0.83 -4.74 9.81
C ALA A 86 -1.50 -3.61 10.58
N ASN A 87 -2.39 -3.99 11.49
CA ASN A 87 -3.02 -3.07 12.41
C ASN A 87 -2.65 -3.52 13.83
N ALA A 88 -2.30 -2.58 14.68
CA ALA A 88 -2.08 -2.87 16.09
C ALA A 88 -2.71 -1.81 16.98
N ILE A 89 -3.24 -2.29 18.10
CA ILE A 89 -3.66 -1.47 19.23
C ILE A 89 -2.70 -1.82 20.37
N TRP A 90 -2.04 -0.83 20.94
CA TRP A 90 -1.21 -1.00 22.13
C TRP A 90 -1.87 -0.27 23.29
N CYS A 91 -2.28 -1.02 24.30
CA CYS A 91 -2.90 -0.52 25.52
C CYS A 91 -1.95 -0.62 26.70
N GLN A 92 -2.10 0.26 27.68
CA GLN A 92 -1.36 0.16 28.95
C GLN A 92 -1.63 -1.21 29.63
N SER A 93 -0.59 -1.85 30.16
CA SER A 93 -0.69 -3.10 30.92
C SER A 93 -1.56 -2.91 32.17
N GLU A 94 -2.15 -4.00 32.65
CA GLU A 94 -3.11 -4.03 33.78
C GLU A 94 -4.56 -3.67 33.40
N LEU A 95 -4.82 -3.29 32.14
CA LEU A 95 -6.16 -3.06 31.61
C LEU A 95 -6.78 -4.37 31.07
N GLN A 96 -7.88 -4.83 31.65
CA GLN A 96 -8.73 -5.90 31.10
C GLN A 96 -9.58 -5.38 29.94
N VAL A 97 -9.05 -5.44 28.72
CA VAL A 97 -9.79 -5.07 27.50
C VAL A 97 -11.06 -5.93 27.37
N ASP A 98 -12.19 -5.31 27.06
CA ASP A 98 -13.48 -5.96 26.89
C ASP A 98 -13.41 -7.06 25.81
N GLU A 99 -13.88 -8.26 26.14
CA GLU A 99 -13.82 -9.41 25.22
C GLU A 99 -14.69 -9.21 23.98
N THR A 100 -15.84 -8.52 24.11
CA THR A 100 -16.72 -8.22 22.97
C THR A 100 -16.02 -7.24 22.01
N TYR A 101 -15.27 -6.28 22.54
CA TYR A 101 -14.42 -5.41 21.74
C TYR A 101 -13.34 -6.20 20.99
N LEU A 102 -12.62 -7.10 21.66
CA LEU A 102 -11.61 -7.95 21.01
C LEU A 102 -12.21 -8.82 19.90
N GLN A 103 -13.38 -9.42 20.15
CA GLN A 103 -14.10 -10.19 19.14
C GLN A 103 -14.48 -9.32 17.93
N ARG A 104 -14.97 -8.10 18.14
CA ARG A 104 -15.29 -7.16 17.06
C ARG A 104 -14.04 -6.72 16.29
N VAL A 105 -12.93 -6.45 16.96
CA VAL A 105 -11.66 -6.14 16.29
C VAL A 105 -11.22 -7.30 15.41
N ASN A 106 -11.26 -8.53 15.94
CA ASN A 106 -10.94 -9.75 15.18
C ASN A 106 -11.95 -10.07 14.07
N GLN A 107 -13.19 -9.59 14.16
CA GLN A 107 -14.18 -9.75 13.10
C GLN A 107 -13.98 -8.72 11.98
N TYR A 108 -13.86 -7.44 12.34
CA TYR A 108 -13.90 -6.32 11.39
C TYR A 108 -12.52 -5.92 10.86
N PHE A 109 -11.44 -6.17 11.61
CA PHE A 109 -10.09 -5.70 11.29
C PHE A 109 -8.97 -6.78 11.27
N PRO A 110 -9.18 -8.09 11.00
CA PRO A 110 -8.04 -9.01 10.90
C PRO A 110 -7.01 -8.56 9.85
N PRO A 111 -5.70 -8.65 10.15
CA PRO A 111 -5.07 -9.27 11.31
C PRO A 111 -4.75 -8.28 12.45
N ALA A 112 -5.69 -7.43 12.88
CA ALA A 112 -5.44 -6.46 13.95
C ALA A 112 -5.05 -7.16 15.27
N VAL A 113 -3.88 -6.82 15.79
CA VAL A 113 -3.37 -7.34 17.05
C VAL A 113 -3.65 -6.33 18.17
N VAL A 114 -4.19 -6.79 19.29
CA VAL A 114 -4.32 -5.98 20.51
C VAL A 114 -3.25 -6.43 21.50
N ASN A 115 -2.31 -5.54 21.79
CA ASN A 115 -1.20 -5.76 22.70
C ASN A 115 -1.42 -4.97 23.99
N THR A 116 -0.96 -5.52 25.11
CA THR A 116 -0.88 -4.82 26.40
C THR A 116 0.58 -4.66 26.81
N ALA A 117 1.01 -3.46 27.17
CA ALA A 117 2.39 -3.17 27.56
C ALA A 117 2.45 -2.07 28.62
N ASP A 118 3.46 -2.09 29.50
CA ASP A 118 3.61 -1.09 30.56
C ASP A 118 4.20 0.23 30.03
N LEU A 119 3.35 1.01 29.33
CA LEU A 119 3.64 2.34 28.80
C LEU A 119 3.93 3.34 29.92
N THR A 120 3.38 3.14 31.11
CA THR A 120 3.49 4.08 32.25
C THR A 120 4.83 3.97 32.94
N ARG A 121 5.25 2.77 33.35
CA ARG A 121 6.54 2.60 34.06
C ARG A 121 7.71 2.40 33.10
N HIS A 122 7.46 1.91 31.90
CA HIS A 122 8.51 1.55 30.94
C HIS A 122 8.34 2.16 29.52
N PRO A 123 8.01 3.46 29.37
CA PRO A 123 7.70 4.08 28.07
C PRO A 123 8.83 3.91 27.04
N THR A 124 10.09 4.11 27.45
CA THR A 124 11.25 3.99 26.55
C THR A 124 11.45 2.56 26.03
N ARG A 125 11.17 1.55 26.85
CA ARG A 125 11.26 0.14 26.47
C ARG A 125 10.14 -0.20 25.48
N VAL A 126 8.90 0.12 25.84
CA VAL A 126 7.74 -0.17 24.99
C VAL A 126 7.83 0.57 23.65
N ARG A 127 8.37 1.80 23.63
CA ARG A 127 8.70 2.51 22.37
C ARG A 127 9.59 1.68 21.45
N LYS A 128 10.63 1.05 21.97
CA LYS A 128 11.55 0.21 21.18
C LYS A 128 10.85 -1.05 20.68
N GLU A 129 10.00 -1.67 21.51
CA GLU A 129 9.20 -2.84 21.13
C GLU A 129 8.22 -2.50 20.00
N ILE A 130 7.53 -1.36 20.08
CA ILE A 130 6.62 -0.89 19.03
C ILE A 130 7.38 -0.58 17.73
N ASN A 131 8.51 0.13 17.81
CA ASN A 131 9.34 0.42 16.63
C ASN A 131 9.88 -0.87 15.99
N LYS A 132 10.27 -1.86 16.81
CA LYS A 132 10.65 -3.18 16.31
C LYS A 132 9.48 -3.87 15.60
N TRP A 133 8.29 -3.87 16.19
CA TRP A 133 7.10 -4.45 15.56
C TRP A 133 6.83 -3.80 14.20
N ILE A 134 6.86 -2.46 14.11
CA ILE A 134 6.70 -1.73 12.84
C ILE A 134 7.78 -2.12 11.83
N SER A 135 9.03 -2.22 12.27
CA SER A 135 10.15 -2.68 11.43
C SER A 135 9.87 -4.06 10.86
N ASP A 136 9.47 -5.00 11.70
CA ASP A 136 9.19 -6.37 11.29
C ASP A 136 8.01 -6.41 10.28
N GLN A 137 6.93 -5.63 10.51
CA GLN A 137 5.79 -5.53 9.58
C GLN A 137 6.10 -4.85 8.25
N THR A 138 7.20 -4.09 8.19
CA THR A 138 7.62 -3.32 7.02
C THR A 138 8.92 -3.85 6.42
N LYS A 139 9.27 -5.12 6.69
CA LYS A 139 10.51 -5.77 6.23
C LYS A 139 11.78 -4.94 6.50
N ASN A 140 11.81 -4.25 7.62
CA ASN A 140 12.88 -3.36 8.07
C ASN A 140 13.05 -2.06 7.28
N HIS A 141 12.10 -1.70 6.41
CA HIS A 141 12.11 -0.41 5.73
C HIS A 141 11.73 0.74 6.67
N ILE A 142 10.97 0.49 7.74
CA ILE A 142 10.56 1.52 8.72
C ILE A 142 10.96 1.09 10.14
N SER A 143 12.09 1.59 10.63
CA SER A 143 12.70 1.10 11.88
C SER A 143 12.55 2.01 13.09
N ASN A 144 12.26 3.30 12.92
CA ASN A 144 12.19 4.25 14.05
C ASN A 144 11.08 5.29 13.88
N LEU A 145 9.84 4.82 13.76
CA LEU A 145 8.65 5.66 13.60
C LEU A 145 8.39 6.55 14.82
N ILE A 146 8.49 5.99 16.02
CA ILE A 146 8.18 6.69 17.26
C ILE A 146 9.47 7.29 17.84
N PRO A 147 9.65 8.63 17.83
CA PRO A 147 10.84 9.26 18.36
C PRO A 147 10.90 9.16 19.89
N PRO A 148 12.09 9.30 20.51
CA PRO A 148 12.21 9.42 21.95
C PRO A 148 11.29 10.52 22.51
N GLY A 149 10.60 10.23 23.62
CA GLY A 149 9.70 11.19 24.27
C GLY A 149 8.28 11.27 23.70
N ALA A 150 7.99 10.63 22.54
CA ALA A 150 6.63 10.59 22.01
C ALA A 150 5.67 9.65 22.78
N ILE A 151 6.23 8.68 23.50
CA ILE A 151 5.50 7.86 24.48
C ILE A 151 5.97 8.30 25.86
N ASP A 152 5.02 8.62 26.72
CA ASP A 152 5.24 9.12 28.07
C ASP A 152 4.40 8.34 29.11
N GLN A 153 4.51 8.75 30.37
CA GLN A 153 3.82 8.09 31.48
C GLN A 153 2.28 8.30 31.45
N LEU A 154 1.79 9.24 30.64
CA LEU A 154 0.36 9.50 30.44
C LEU A 154 -0.20 8.71 29.25
N THR A 155 0.65 8.00 28.52
CA THR A 155 0.24 7.19 27.38
C THR A 155 -0.57 5.98 27.86
N ARG A 156 -1.78 5.84 27.32
CA ARG A 156 -2.75 4.78 27.64
C ARG A 156 -3.11 3.93 26.44
N MET A 157 -3.19 4.53 25.25
CA MET A 157 -3.54 3.84 24.02
C MET A 157 -2.83 4.40 22.79
N ILE A 158 -2.29 3.51 21.96
CA ILE A 158 -1.66 3.81 20.67
C ILE A 158 -2.32 2.96 19.60
N LEU A 159 -2.71 3.59 18.49
CA LEU A 159 -3.20 2.91 17.29
C LEU A 159 -2.12 2.97 16.21
N ILE A 160 -1.88 1.85 15.55
CA ILE A 160 -0.87 1.71 14.51
C ILE A 160 -1.50 1.03 13.31
N ASN A 161 -1.36 1.65 12.15
CA ASN A 161 -1.63 1.03 10.87
C ASN A 161 -0.35 1.06 10.03
N THR A 162 0.06 -0.08 9.52
CA THR A 162 1.21 -0.22 8.63
C THR A 162 0.80 -0.88 7.32
N VAL A 163 1.26 -0.31 6.21
CA VAL A 163 1.05 -0.84 4.86
C VAL A 163 2.39 -0.96 4.17
N TYR A 164 2.71 -2.16 3.69
CA TYR A 164 3.86 -2.40 2.83
C TYR A 164 3.40 -3.14 1.58
N PHE A 165 3.80 -2.64 0.42
CA PHE A 165 3.49 -3.27 -0.86
C PHE A 165 4.75 -3.49 -1.68
N GLN A 166 4.85 -4.69 -2.24
CA GLN A 166 5.89 -5.10 -3.18
C GLN A 166 5.24 -5.94 -4.27
N GLY A 167 5.13 -5.44 -5.49
CA GLY A 167 4.44 -6.14 -6.57
C GLY A 167 5.33 -6.41 -7.77
N GLN A 168 5.01 -7.45 -8.54
CA GLN A 168 5.68 -7.70 -9.80
C GLN A 168 4.99 -7.05 -10.97
N TRP A 169 5.68 -6.26 -11.80
CA TRP A 169 5.08 -5.70 -13.00
C TRP A 169 4.54 -6.79 -13.94
N MET A 170 3.39 -6.54 -14.57
CA MET A 170 2.88 -7.42 -15.62
C MET A 170 3.85 -7.46 -16.81
N GLU A 171 4.33 -6.28 -17.22
CA GLU A 171 5.43 -6.09 -18.16
C GLU A 171 6.57 -5.40 -17.38
N PRO A 172 7.73 -6.04 -17.15
CA PRO A 172 8.83 -5.43 -16.39
C PRO A 172 9.71 -4.50 -17.24
N PHE A 173 10.47 -3.62 -16.59
CA PHE A 173 11.48 -2.82 -17.26
C PHE A 173 12.75 -3.65 -17.51
N ALA A 174 13.42 -3.45 -18.64
CA ALA A 174 14.71 -4.08 -18.89
C ALA A 174 15.81 -3.33 -18.10
N GLU A 175 16.56 -4.03 -17.27
CA GLU A 175 17.65 -3.44 -16.47
C GLU A 175 18.70 -2.73 -17.34
N ASP A 176 19.02 -3.28 -18.52
CA ASP A 176 19.96 -2.67 -19.48
C ASP A 176 19.46 -1.32 -20.06
N ASP A 177 18.15 -1.07 -19.99
CA ASP A 177 17.54 0.19 -20.42
C ASP A 177 17.45 1.23 -19.29
N THR A 178 17.71 0.83 -18.03
CA THR A 178 17.85 1.75 -16.91
C THR A 178 19.14 2.55 -17.06
N LYS A 179 19.00 3.87 -17.24
CA LYS A 179 20.15 4.77 -17.45
C LYS A 179 20.02 6.01 -16.59
N PRO A 180 21.15 6.63 -16.18
CA PRO A 180 21.11 7.95 -15.56
C PRO A 180 20.45 8.95 -16.53
N ARG A 181 19.27 9.47 -16.16
CA ARG A 181 18.58 10.53 -16.91
C ARG A 181 18.29 11.71 -16.00
N ARG A 182 18.17 12.87 -16.62
CA ARG A 182 17.96 14.14 -15.92
C ARG A 182 16.57 14.16 -15.28
N PHE A 183 16.53 14.40 -13.98
CA PHE A 183 15.35 14.77 -13.21
C PHE A 183 15.42 16.26 -12.88
N THR A 184 14.33 17.00 -13.09
CA THR A 184 14.23 18.44 -12.81
C THR A 184 13.32 18.64 -11.59
N PHE A 185 13.91 19.08 -10.48
CA PHE A 185 13.18 19.37 -9.24
C PHE A 185 12.28 20.60 -9.40
N ALA A 186 11.34 20.78 -8.46
CA ALA A 186 10.48 21.97 -8.42
C ALA A 186 11.30 23.27 -8.30
N SER A 187 12.44 23.22 -7.62
CA SER A 187 13.41 24.33 -7.51
C SER A 187 14.15 24.64 -8.82
N ARG A 188 13.87 23.91 -9.91
CA ARG A 188 14.58 23.91 -11.20
C ARG A 188 16.01 23.37 -11.16
N GLN A 189 16.51 22.96 -9.99
CA GLN A 189 17.72 22.15 -9.89
C GLN A 189 17.56 20.85 -10.69
N LYS A 190 18.68 20.28 -11.13
CA LYS A 190 18.71 19.05 -11.90
C LYS A 190 19.65 18.03 -11.25
N ALA A 191 19.27 16.76 -11.28
CA ALA A 191 20.12 15.63 -10.94
C ALA A 191 19.98 14.53 -12.01
N ASN A 192 20.99 13.67 -12.15
CA ASN A 192 20.85 12.47 -12.98
C ASN A 192 20.49 11.31 -12.06
N LEU A 193 19.35 10.67 -12.33
CA LEU A 193 18.79 9.59 -11.53
C LEU A 193 18.65 8.33 -12.37
N PRO A 194 18.75 7.12 -11.78
CA PRO A 194 18.48 5.88 -12.48
C PRO A 194 17.03 5.88 -12.96
N MET A 195 16.85 6.05 -14.27
CA MET A 195 15.54 6.12 -14.92
C MET A 195 15.33 4.83 -15.70
N MET A 196 14.36 4.05 -15.27
CA MET A 196 13.89 2.87 -15.99
C MET A 196 13.16 3.33 -17.23
N SER A 197 13.34 2.63 -18.35
CA SER A 197 12.74 3.01 -19.63
C SER A 197 12.10 1.80 -20.28
N GLY A 198 10.85 1.95 -20.72
CA GLY A 198 10.18 0.94 -21.54
C GLY A 198 9.60 1.57 -22.78
N LEU A 199 10.02 1.07 -23.94
CA LEU A 199 9.77 1.70 -25.24
C LEU A 199 8.45 1.26 -25.90
N LYS A 200 7.81 0.19 -25.39
CA LYS A 200 6.61 -0.41 -25.99
C LYS A 200 5.68 -1.00 -24.93
N TYR A 201 5.43 -0.26 -23.86
CA TYR A 201 4.50 -0.70 -22.82
C TYR A 201 3.07 -0.74 -23.35
N HIS A 202 2.34 -1.81 -23.02
CA HIS A 202 0.88 -1.82 -23.12
C HIS A 202 0.29 -1.37 -21.79
N GLY A 203 0.22 -0.05 -21.62
CA GLY A 203 -0.42 0.57 -20.46
C GLY A 203 -1.75 1.21 -20.83
N LYS A 204 -2.44 1.77 -19.84
CA LYS A 204 -3.48 2.75 -20.13
C LYS A 204 -2.91 4.16 -20.02
N TYR A 205 -3.39 5.06 -20.85
CA TYR A 205 -2.92 6.44 -20.93
C TYR A 205 -4.09 7.41 -21.01
N ALA A 206 -3.91 8.58 -20.40
CA ALA A 206 -4.75 9.75 -20.58
C ALA A 206 -3.93 11.03 -20.36
N ALA A 207 -4.39 12.13 -20.94
CA ALA A 207 -3.82 13.45 -20.74
C ALA A 207 -4.91 14.43 -20.33
N PHE A 208 -4.54 15.43 -19.54
CA PHE A 208 -5.49 16.42 -19.02
C PHE A 208 -4.89 17.81 -19.11
N GLN A 209 -5.76 18.79 -19.32
CA GLN A 209 -5.44 20.21 -19.17
C GLN A 209 -5.26 20.55 -17.67
N GLY A 210 -4.69 21.72 -17.37
CA GLY A 210 -4.43 22.13 -15.98
C GLY A 210 -5.67 22.33 -15.09
N ASN A 211 -6.86 22.43 -15.69
CA ASN A 211 -8.14 22.42 -14.99
C ASN A 211 -8.76 21.01 -14.86
N GLY A 212 -8.02 19.98 -15.30
CA GLY A 212 -8.45 18.59 -15.28
C GLY A 212 -9.48 18.21 -16.35
N LYS A 213 -9.70 19.04 -17.38
CA LYS A 213 -10.47 18.63 -18.56
C LYS A 213 -9.62 17.64 -19.37
N LEU A 214 -10.24 16.56 -19.84
CA LEU A 214 -9.57 15.59 -20.72
C LEU A 214 -8.99 16.29 -21.95
N PHE A 215 -7.73 16.01 -22.25
CA PHE A 215 -7.09 16.37 -23.50
C PHE A 215 -7.29 15.22 -24.49
N ASP A 216 -7.82 15.54 -25.67
CA ASP A 216 -8.07 14.54 -26.71
C ASP A 216 -6.76 14.22 -27.43
N THR A 217 -6.07 13.18 -26.97
CA THR A 217 -4.78 12.77 -27.51
C THR A 217 -4.96 12.14 -28.90
N PRO A 218 -4.38 12.73 -29.96
CA PRO A 218 -4.51 12.25 -31.32
C PRO A 218 -3.98 10.82 -31.47
N GLN A 219 -4.62 10.05 -32.34
CA GLN A 219 -4.13 8.72 -32.78
C GLN A 219 -2.98 8.85 -33.78
N MET A 220 -2.98 9.91 -34.58
CA MET A 220 -2.04 10.17 -35.67
C MET A 220 -1.58 11.61 -35.64
N ILE A 221 -0.27 11.84 -35.68
CA ILE A 221 0.36 13.16 -35.76
C ILE A 221 1.09 13.33 -37.08
N GLU A 222 1.40 14.57 -37.45
CA GLU A 222 2.37 14.82 -38.52
C GLU A 222 3.77 14.45 -38.05
N GLU A 223 4.57 13.84 -38.93
CA GLU A 223 5.94 13.47 -38.61
C GLU A 223 6.74 14.72 -38.18
N GLY A 224 7.37 14.70 -36.99
CA GLY A 224 8.08 15.84 -36.41
C GLY A 224 7.21 16.85 -35.64
N ASN A 225 5.92 16.55 -35.43
CA ASN A 225 5.00 17.37 -34.63
C ASN A 225 4.47 16.61 -33.40
N GLU A 226 5.39 16.11 -32.57
CA GLU A 226 5.07 15.33 -31.38
C GLU A 226 4.34 16.17 -30.31
N SER A 227 4.57 17.49 -30.28
CA SER A 227 3.95 18.41 -29.33
C SER A 227 2.44 18.50 -29.48
N ALA A 228 1.90 18.26 -30.68
CA ALA A 228 0.45 18.18 -30.92
C ALA A 228 -0.23 17.04 -30.13
N GLY A 229 0.54 16.08 -29.64
CA GLY A 229 0.06 14.95 -28.85
C GLY A 229 -0.07 15.21 -27.35
N TYR A 230 0.29 16.40 -26.87
CA TYR A 230 0.34 16.71 -25.43
C TYR A 230 -0.47 17.96 -25.07
N PRO A 231 -0.99 18.04 -23.82
CA PRO A 231 -1.63 19.23 -23.32
C PRO A 231 -0.62 20.37 -23.15
N ASN A 232 -1.12 21.57 -22.84
CA ASN A 232 -0.25 22.72 -22.57
C ASN A 232 0.60 22.51 -21.30
N GLN A 233 1.48 23.47 -21.00
CA GLN A 233 2.41 23.40 -19.86
C GLN A 233 1.72 23.34 -18.48
N GLU A 234 0.43 23.68 -18.40
CA GLU A 234 -0.36 23.54 -17.17
C GLU A 234 -1.00 22.17 -17.03
N GLY A 235 -1.06 21.40 -18.13
CA GLY A 235 -1.60 20.05 -18.15
C GLY A 235 -0.74 19.02 -17.46
N PHE A 236 -1.25 17.80 -17.42
CA PHE A 236 -0.60 16.65 -16.82
C PHE A 236 -0.95 15.36 -17.58
N LEU A 237 -0.09 14.37 -17.45
CA LEU A 237 -0.24 13.05 -18.05
C LEU A 237 -0.55 12.02 -16.98
N MET A 238 -1.31 11.00 -17.33
CA MET A 238 -1.59 9.84 -16.49
C MET A 238 -1.30 8.55 -17.25
N ILE A 239 -0.59 7.62 -16.61
CA ILE A 239 -0.46 6.24 -17.09
C ILE A 239 -0.85 5.25 -16.01
N GLU A 240 -1.37 4.10 -16.40
CA GLU A 240 -1.64 2.95 -15.53
C GLU A 240 -0.83 1.75 -16.02
N LEU A 241 0.00 1.21 -15.13
CA LEU A 241 0.82 0.02 -15.34
C LEU A 241 0.34 -1.08 -14.39
N PRO A 242 -0.19 -2.21 -14.91
CA PRO A 242 -0.66 -3.31 -14.08
C PRO A 242 0.51 -4.13 -13.50
N TYR A 243 0.28 -4.67 -12.30
CA TYR A 243 1.09 -5.76 -11.74
C TYR A 243 0.60 -7.11 -12.28
N LYS A 244 1.41 -8.16 -12.13
CA LYS A 244 1.02 -9.55 -12.44
C LYS A 244 -0.28 -9.90 -11.71
N GLY A 245 -1.13 -10.63 -12.41
CA GLY A 245 -2.49 -10.96 -11.97
C GLY A 245 -3.53 -9.91 -12.35
N GLU A 246 -3.12 -8.71 -12.79
CA GLU A 246 -4.01 -7.62 -13.26
C GLU A 246 -5.11 -7.23 -12.24
N GLU A 247 -4.84 -7.45 -10.95
CA GLU A 247 -5.77 -7.07 -9.87
C GLU A 247 -5.42 -5.70 -9.30
N ILE A 248 -4.13 -5.37 -9.29
CA ILE A 248 -3.57 -4.13 -8.78
C ILE A 248 -2.80 -3.46 -9.90
N SER A 249 -2.90 -2.15 -10.00
CA SER A 249 -2.07 -1.34 -10.89
C SER A 249 -1.50 -0.12 -10.17
N MET A 250 -0.36 0.33 -10.68
CA MET A 250 0.23 1.61 -10.33
C MET A 250 -0.19 2.65 -11.36
N VAL A 251 -0.72 3.77 -10.89
CA VAL A 251 -1.03 4.93 -11.71
C VAL A 251 -0.04 6.03 -11.41
N PHE A 252 0.63 6.53 -12.43
CA PHE A 252 1.54 7.66 -12.33
C PHE A 252 0.90 8.91 -12.93
N VAL A 253 1.11 10.05 -12.27
CA VAL A 253 0.60 11.34 -12.73
C VAL A 253 1.73 12.37 -12.72
N ALA A 254 2.11 12.86 -13.89
CA ALA A 254 3.20 13.82 -14.04
C ALA A 254 2.69 15.13 -14.65
N PRO A 255 2.93 16.30 -14.01
CA PRO A 255 2.66 17.59 -14.62
C PRO A 255 3.55 17.82 -15.85
N GLN A 256 3.12 18.66 -16.78
CA GLN A 256 3.96 19.09 -17.91
C GLN A 256 5.10 20.02 -17.44
N LYS A 257 4.91 20.79 -16.35
CA LYS A 257 5.94 21.67 -15.78
C LYS A 257 6.54 21.12 -14.46
N PRO A 258 7.84 21.32 -14.17
CA PRO A 258 8.48 20.79 -12.95
C PRO A 258 7.93 21.29 -11.62
N ASP A 259 7.38 22.51 -11.59
CA ASP A 259 6.76 23.15 -10.43
C ASP A 259 5.22 23.00 -10.44
N GLY A 260 4.69 22.08 -11.25
CA GLY A 260 3.25 21.90 -11.47
C GLY A 260 2.54 20.94 -10.51
N LEU A 261 3.29 20.26 -9.64
CA LEU A 261 2.74 19.18 -8.81
C LEU A 261 1.60 19.64 -7.91
N SER A 262 1.71 20.80 -7.26
CA SER A 262 0.66 21.33 -6.37
C SER A 262 -0.66 21.61 -7.09
N GLN A 263 -0.60 22.15 -8.31
CA GLN A 263 -1.80 22.35 -9.15
C GLN A 263 -2.45 21.01 -9.50
N VAL A 264 -1.64 19.98 -9.79
CA VAL A 264 -2.14 18.63 -10.06
C VAL A 264 -2.77 18.02 -8.81
N GLU A 265 -2.16 18.18 -7.63
CA GLU A 265 -2.72 17.71 -6.35
C GLU A 265 -4.12 18.30 -6.10
N GLU A 266 -4.26 19.63 -6.19
CA GLU A 266 -5.54 20.33 -6.06
C GLU A 266 -6.56 19.84 -7.10
N THR A 267 -6.12 19.69 -8.35
CA THR A 267 -6.97 19.25 -9.45
C THR A 267 -7.47 17.83 -9.22
N ILE A 268 -6.59 16.87 -8.90
CA ILE A 268 -6.95 15.48 -8.64
C ILE A 268 -7.93 15.38 -7.45
N CYS A 269 -7.71 16.17 -6.40
CA CYS A 269 -8.58 16.20 -5.21
C CYS A 269 -9.95 16.83 -5.46
N SER A 270 -10.11 17.64 -6.51
CA SER A 270 -11.37 18.34 -6.81
C SER A 270 -12.54 17.43 -7.18
N ARG A 271 -12.28 16.17 -7.54
CA ARG A 271 -13.31 15.21 -7.96
C ARG A 271 -12.95 13.78 -7.55
N PRO A 272 -13.94 12.87 -7.48
CA PRO A 272 -13.70 11.48 -7.10
C PRO A 272 -12.69 10.77 -8.01
N TRP A 273 -11.83 9.93 -7.42
CA TRP A 273 -10.78 9.18 -8.12
C TRP A 273 -11.26 8.44 -9.37
N ASN A 274 -12.39 7.74 -9.28
CA ASN A 274 -12.96 6.97 -10.39
C ASN A 274 -13.30 7.82 -11.61
N ASN A 275 -13.48 9.14 -11.45
CA ASN A 275 -13.67 10.04 -12.58
C ASN A 275 -12.40 10.28 -13.39
N TRP A 276 -11.22 10.02 -12.84
CA TRP A 276 -9.95 10.08 -13.57
C TRP A 276 -9.67 8.76 -14.27
N ILE A 277 -9.77 7.64 -13.54
CA ILE A 277 -9.43 6.32 -14.04
C ILE A 277 -10.26 5.89 -15.24
N LYS A 278 -11.54 6.25 -15.29
CA LYS A 278 -12.41 5.91 -16.43
C LYS A 278 -11.97 6.48 -17.78
N HIS A 279 -11.09 7.49 -17.79
CA HIS A 279 -10.57 8.10 -19.01
C HIS A 279 -9.27 7.46 -19.51
N LEU A 280 -8.63 6.62 -18.69
CA LEU A 280 -7.44 5.88 -19.09
C LEU A 280 -7.84 4.82 -20.13
N THR A 281 -7.23 4.89 -21.31
CA THR A 281 -7.50 3.97 -22.41
C THR A 281 -6.23 3.20 -22.79
N ALA A 282 -6.37 1.94 -23.17
CA ALA A 282 -5.23 1.11 -23.58
C ALA A 282 -4.49 1.75 -24.77
N ARG A 283 -3.18 1.95 -24.62
CA ARG A 283 -2.30 2.55 -25.62
C ARG A 283 -0.93 1.90 -25.56
N LYS A 284 -0.27 1.78 -26.71
CA LYS A 284 1.18 1.61 -26.73
C LYS A 284 1.81 2.92 -26.30
N LEU A 285 2.72 2.89 -25.34
CA LEU A 285 3.37 4.07 -24.80
C LEU A 285 4.85 3.82 -24.49
N VAL A 286 5.60 4.91 -24.39
CA VAL A 286 6.92 4.93 -23.77
C VAL A 286 6.78 5.41 -22.33
N ALA A 287 7.34 4.68 -21.37
CA ALA A 287 7.35 5.07 -19.97
C ALA A 287 8.78 5.20 -19.47
N ASP A 288 9.13 6.38 -18.96
CA ASP A 288 10.36 6.65 -18.22
C ASP A 288 10.00 6.95 -16.76
N ILE A 289 10.42 6.08 -15.83
CA ILE A 289 10.09 6.17 -14.41
C ILE A 289 11.37 5.99 -13.58
N PRO A 290 11.69 6.89 -12.63
CA PRO A 290 12.87 6.71 -11.80
C PRO A 290 12.66 5.52 -10.86
N LYS A 291 13.75 4.81 -10.55
CA LYS A 291 13.76 3.94 -9.39
C LYS A 291 13.58 4.80 -8.14
N PHE A 292 12.76 4.34 -7.20
CA PHE A 292 12.65 5.00 -5.91
C PHE A 292 12.20 4.01 -4.85
N GLN A 293 12.54 4.37 -3.62
CA GLN A 293 11.97 3.78 -2.43
C GLN A 293 11.35 4.91 -1.65
N SER A 294 10.09 4.76 -1.23
CA SER A 294 9.41 5.78 -0.46
C SER A 294 8.84 5.15 0.79
N THR A 295 9.23 5.71 1.93
CA THR A 295 8.62 5.42 3.22
C THR A 295 7.97 6.68 3.75
N SER A 296 6.73 6.55 4.23
CA SER A 296 6.00 7.64 4.86
C SER A 296 5.58 7.21 6.25
N THR A 297 5.77 8.13 7.18
CA THR A 297 5.47 7.96 8.58
C THR A 297 4.69 9.19 9.04
N GLN A 298 3.49 8.99 9.58
CA GLN A 298 2.61 10.08 9.98
C GLN A 298 2.01 9.83 11.37
N VAL A 299 2.04 10.87 12.19
CA VAL A 299 1.22 10.97 13.41
C VAL A 299 -0.08 11.67 13.02
N LEU A 300 -1.20 10.97 13.07
CA LEU A 300 -2.48 11.43 12.51
C LEU A 300 -3.35 12.21 13.48
N ASN A 301 -2.90 12.44 14.72
CA ASN A 301 -3.68 13.07 15.78
C ASN A 301 -4.32 14.40 15.32
N ASP A 302 -3.51 15.36 14.86
CA ASP A 302 -4.00 16.69 14.46
C ASP A 302 -4.93 16.63 13.25
N VAL A 303 -4.64 15.73 12.30
CA VAL A 303 -5.46 15.53 11.11
C VAL A 303 -6.84 15.01 11.51
N LEU A 304 -6.88 13.98 12.35
CA LEU A 304 -8.12 13.38 12.81
C LEU A 304 -8.91 14.33 13.73
N ALA A 305 -8.23 15.13 14.55
CA ALA A 305 -8.86 16.18 15.35
C ALA A 305 -9.55 17.22 14.46
N ARG A 306 -8.88 17.72 13.42
CA ARG A 306 -9.48 18.64 12.42
C ARG A 306 -10.63 18.02 11.64
N LEU A 307 -10.65 16.69 11.49
CA LEU A 307 -11.74 15.93 10.87
C LEU A 307 -12.89 15.61 11.84
N GLY A 308 -12.90 16.19 13.04
CA GLY A 308 -14.00 16.06 14.00
C GLY A 308 -13.80 14.96 15.05
N MET A 309 -12.67 14.26 15.06
CA MET A 309 -12.35 13.23 16.06
C MET A 309 -11.57 13.81 17.27
N GLY A 310 -11.66 15.11 17.53
CA GLY A 310 -10.87 15.79 18.58
C GLY A 310 -11.06 15.19 19.97
N ARG A 311 -12.30 14.84 20.33
CA ARG A 311 -12.66 14.25 21.63
C ARG A 311 -11.88 12.97 21.97
N ALA A 312 -11.49 12.18 20.97
CA ALA A 312 -10.73 10.94 21.20
C ALA A 312 -9.36 11.18 21.84
N PHE A 313 -8.80 12.38 21.69
CA PHE A 313 -7.46 12.76 22.15
C PHE A 313 -7.45 13.55 23.46
N VAL A 314 -8.63 13.85 24.02
CA VAL A 314 -8.77 14.64 25.25
C VAL A 314 -8.84 13.71 26.46
N SER A 315 -8.11 14.04 27.53
CA SER A 315 -8.11 13.27 28.76
C SER A 315 -9.54 13.09 29.31
N PRO A 316 -9.94 11.91 29.78
CA PRO A 316 -11.27 11.69 30.37
C PRO A 316 -11.52 12.52 31.63
N THR A 317 -10.47 13.03 32.27
CA THR A 317 -10.56 13.94 33.42
C THR A 317 -10.95 15.38 33.03
N GLU A 318 -10.92 15.72 31.74
CA GLU A 318 -11.23 17.05 31.23
C GLU A 318 -12.67 17.14 30.70
N ALA A 319 -13.17 18.37 30.56
CA ALA A 319 -14.48 18.61 29.96
C ALA A 319 -14.52 18.08 28.52
N HIS A 320 -15.54 17.29 28.20
CA HIS A 320 -15.66 16.57 26.92
C HIS A 320 -14.52 15.61 26.60
N GLY A 321 -13.91 15.00 27.63
CA GLY A 321 -12.92 13.95 27.51
C GLY A 321 -13.39 12.72 26.72
N ALA A 322 -12.41 11.94 26.26
CA ALA A 322 -12.66 10.71 25.53
C ALA A 322 -13.54 9.73 26.32
N ASP A 323 -14.34 8.93 25.60
CA ASP A 323 -15.16 7.87 26.20
C ASP A 323 -14.90 6.57 25.46
N PHE A 324 -13.96 5.79 25.99
CA PHE A 324 -13.58 4.48 25.48
C PHE A 324 -13.98 3.36 26.45
N ARG A 325 -15.04 3.55 27.25
CA ARG A 325 -15.54 2.52 28.17
C ARG A 325 -16.01 1.23 27.48
N GLY A 326 -16.35 1.31 26.20
CA GLY A 326 -16.60 0.12 25.37
C GLY A 326 -15.34 -0.69 24.99
N ILE A 327 -14.14 -0.17 25.26
CA ILE A 327 -12.86 -0.87 25.11
C ILE A 327 -12.37 -1.35 26.49
N TYR A 328 -12.44 -0.47 27.48
CA TYR A 328 -12.04 -0.76 28.85
C TYR A 328 -13.11 -0.23 29.82
N PRO A 329 -14.02 -1.09 30.31
CA PRO A 329 -15.19 -0.67 31.10
C PRO A 329 -14.78 -0.33 32.54
N ILE A 330 -14.22 0.86 32.73
CA ILE A 330 -13.85 1.42 34.04
C ILE A 330 -14.54 2.77 34.28
N ASP A 331 -14.99 2.98 35.50
CA ASP A 331 -15.70 4.21 35.89
C ASP A 331 -14.76 5.33 36.35
N ASP A 332 -13.55 5.00 36.81
CA ASP A 332 -12.56 5.99 37.26
C ASP A 332 -11.94 6.76 36.06
N PRO A 333 -12.20 8.08 35.92
CA PRO A 333 -11.69 8.87 34.80
C PRO A 333 -10.16 8.93 34.73
N GLN A 334 -9.44 8.74 35.84
CA GLN A 334 -7.96 8.73 35.85
C GLN A 334 -7.37 7.46 35.21
N GLN A 335 -8.18 6.40 35.14
CA GLN A 335 -7.80 5.11 34.58
C GLN A 335 -8.50 4.84 33.24
N GLN A 336 -9.39 5.73 32.80
CA GLN A 336 -10.06 5.62 31.52
C GLN A 336 -9.08 5.83 30.36
N LEU A 337 -9.35 5.12 29.27
CA LEU A 337 -8.59 5.22 28.04
C LEU A 337 -8.90 6.53 27.30
N PHE A 338 -7.87 7.07 26.66
CA PHE A 338 -7.96 8.05 25.59
C PHE A 338 -6.84 7.76 24.60
N LEU A 339 -6.96 8.28 23.39
CA LEU A 339 -6.04 8.00 22.31
C LEU A 339 -4.87 8.98 22.37
N ASN A 340 -3.66 8.47 22.64
CA ASN A 340 -2.48 9.33 22.72
C ASN A 340 -1.81 9.48 21.37
N LEU A 341 -1.79 8.42 20.57
CA LEU A 341 -1.08 8.39 19.29
C LEU A 341 -1.85 7.56 18.26
N VAL A 342 -1.97 8.11 17.06
CA VAL A 342 -2.38 7.37 15.85
C VAL A 342 -1.26 7.43 14.85
N LEU A 343 -0.72 6.27 14.51
CA LEU A 343 0.44 6.14 13.65
C LEU A 343 0.03 5.48 12.34
N HIS A 344 0.42 6.09 11.24
CA HIS A 344 0.32 5.49 9.92
C HIS A 344 1.73 5.38 9.33
N ALA A 345 2.12 4.16 8.98
CA ALA A 345 3.38 3.87 8.32
C ALA A 345 3.10 3.20 6.97
N ALA A 346 3.81 3.64 5.95
CA ALA A 346 3.54 3.29 4.58
C ALA A 346 4.87 3.11 3.86
N GLY A 347 5.08 1.98 3.19
CA GLY A 347 6.31 1.69 2.46
C GLY A 347 6.02 1.16 1.06
N ILE A 348 6.74 1.71 0.07
CA ILE A 348 6.76 1.20 -1.29
C ILE A 348 8.18 1.21 -1.84
N GLU A 349 8.51 0.18 -2.60
CA GLU A 349 9.75 0.08 -3.35
C GLU A 349 9.41 -0.17 -4.82
N LEU A 350 10.12 0.52 -5.70
CA LEU A 350 9.87 0.50 -7.13
C LEU A 350 11.17 0.31 -7.91
N ASP A 351 11.27 -0.84 -8.56
CA ASP A 351 12.41 -1.25 -9.39
C ASP A 351 11.96 -1.85 -10.73
N GLU A 352 12.93 -2.34 -11.50
CA GLU A 352 12.71 -2.90 -12.83
C GLU A 352 11.94 -4.22 -12.81
N GLN A 353 12.18 -5.04 -11.78
CA GLN A 353 11.97 -6.47 -11.86
C GLN A 353 10.52 -6.83 -11.78
N GLY A 354 9.91 -6.70 -10.62
CA GLY A 354 8.84 -7.65 -10.35
C GLY A 354 9.28 -9.12 -10.52
N THR A 355 9.24 -9.74 -11.72
CA THR A 355 10.16 -10.80 -12.21
C THR A 355 9.90 -11.15 -13.70
N LYS A 356 10.97 -11.15 -14.51
CA LYS A 356 11.27 -11.69 -15.88
C LYS A 356 10.19 -12.12 -16.90
N ALA A 357 10.29 -11.52 -18.09
CA ALA A 357 10.41 -12.20 -19.39
C ALA A 357 11.21 -11.35 -20.40
N TYR A 358 11.98 -12.00 -21.27
CA TYR A 358 12.77 -11.41 -22.35
C TYR A 358 11.94 -11.30 -23.63
N ALA A 359 11.98 -10.15 -24.30
CA ALA A 359 11.82 -10.07 -25.75
C ALA A 359 12.49 -8.80 -26.29
N ALA A 360 13.67 -8.98 -26.90
CA ALA A 360 14.27 -7.96 -27.76
C ALA A 360 13.39 -7.78 -29.00
N THR A 361 12.92 -6.56 -29.26
CA THR A 361 12.42 -6.19 -30.59
C THR A 361 12.93 -4.81 -30.94
N VAL A 362 14.13 -4.83 -31.54
CA VAL A 362 14.72 -3.75 -32.35
C VAL A 362 13.60 -3.06 -33.14
N LEU A 363 13.45 -1.75 -32.95
CA LEU A 363 12.71 -0.94 -33.91
C LEU A 363 13.39 -1.15 -35.25
N MET A 364 12.76 -1.95 -36.13
CA MET A 364 13.12 -1.96 -37.53
C MET A 364 13.10 -0.51 -37.96
N ALA A 365 14.27 0.01 -38.32
CA ALA A 365 14.36 1.15 -39.19
C ALA A 365 13.44 0.84 -40.36
N ILE A 366 12.24 1.46 -40.36
CA ILE A 366 11.39 1.47 -41.53
C ILE A 366 12.26 2.15 -42.57
N LYS A 367 12.83 1.34 -43.47
CA LYS A 367 13.50 1.81 -44.67
C LYS A 367 12.62 2.91 -45.23
N LYS A 368 13.19 4.11 -45.40
CA LYS A 368 12.60 5.26 -46.06
C LYS A 368 11.75 4.79 -47.25
N ALA A 369 10.46 4.66 -47.04
CA ALA A 369 9.46 4.67 -48.07
C ALA A 369 8.81 6.05 -47.96
N MET A 370 9.25 6.95 -48.84
CA MET A 370 8.62 8.26 -49.02
C MET A 370 7.12 8.03 -49.28
N ALA A 371 6.26 8.64 -48.46
CA ALA A 371 4.83 8.96 -48.66
C ALA A 371 3.91 8.76 -47.43
N MET A 372 4.37 8.91 -46.19
CA MET A 372 3.45 9.10 -45.06
C MET A 372 3.77 10.41 -44.32
N ARG A 373 2.94 11.45 -44.55
CA ARG A 373 2.99 12.73 -43.81
C ARG A 373 2.48 12.60 -42.37
N ARG A 374 1.72 11.53 -42.06
CA ARG A 374 1.15 11.26 -40.74
C ARG A 374 1.60 9.90 -40.21
N VAL A 375 2.02 9.86 -38.97
CA VAL A 375 2.51 8.66 -38.26
C VAL A 375 1.68 8.40 -37.00
N PRO A 376 1.61 7.14 -36.53
CA PRO A 376 0.95 6.82 -35.26
C PRO A 376 1.59 7.58 -34.09
N PHE A 377 0.76 8.22 -33.27
CA PHE A 377 1.24 8.87 -32.06
C PHE A 377 1.41 7.84 -30.94
N ILE A 378 2.64 7.68 -30.48
CA ILE A 378 2.98 6.87 -29.30
C ILE A 378 3.25 7.85 -28.16
N PRO A 379 2.38 7.94 -27.15
CA PRO A 379 2.61 8.85 -26.03
C PRO A 379 3.87 8.47 -25.25
N GLU A 380 4.66 9.47 -24.87
CA GLU A 380 5.77 9.35 -23.94
C GLU A 380 5.36 9.92 -22.60
N PHE A 381 5.40 9.08 -21.56
CA PHE A 381 5.25 9.49 -20.18
C PHE A 381 6.64 9.53 -19.53
N LYS A 382 7.04 10.71 -19.04
CA LYS A 382 8.32 10.90 -18.35
C LYS A 382 8.09 11.42 -16.94
N ALA A 383 8.44 10.62 -15.95
CA ALA A 383 8.49 11.04 -14.55
C ALA A 383 9.87 11.64 -14.22
N ASP A 384 10.31 12.60 -15.04
CA ASP A 384 11.59 13.30 -14.93
C ASP A 384 11.50 14.62 -14.15
N ARG A 385 10.44 14.76 -13.34
CA ARG A 385 10.12 15.91 -12.48
C ARG A 385 9.11 15.47 -11.42
N PRO A 386 8.84 16.26 -10.36
CA PRO A 386 7.92 15.85 -9.30
C PRO A 386 6.58 15.33 -9.81
N PHE A 387 6.17 14.15 -9.32
CA PHE A 387 5.02 13.40 -9.81
C PHE A 387 4.26 12.74 -8.67
N LEU A 388 3.01 12.35 -8.93
CA LEU A 388 2.19 11.53 -8.03
C LEU A 388 2.18 10.08 -8.49
N PHE A 389 2.00 9.17 -7.54
CA PHE A 389 1.72 7.78 -7.84
C PHE A 389 0.59 7.27 -6.94
N PHE A 390 -0.16 6.30 -7.47
CA PHE A 390 -1.31 5.73 -6.82
C PHE A 390 -1.35 4.24 -7.05
N LEU A 391 -1.40 3.45 -5.98
CA LEU A 391 -1.68 2.03 -6.06
C LEU A 391 -3.19 1.85 -5.94
N HIS A 392 -3.82 1.15 -6.87
CA HIS A 392 -5.25 0.88 -6.77
C HIS A 392 -5.61 -0.52 -7.23
N HIS A 393 -6.75 -1.01 -6.73
CA HIS A 393 -7.34 -2.25 -7.20
C HIS A 393 -8.16 -1.97 -8.46
N ILE A 394 -7.88 -2.70 -9.55
CA ILE A 394 -8.39 -2.42 -10.89
C ILE A 394 -9.91 -2.62 -10.95
N LYS A 395 -10.41 -3.78 -10.50
CA LYS A 395 -11.83 -4.14 -10.61
C LYS A 395 -12.75 -3.17 -9.86
N THR A 396 -12.29 -2.66 -8.72
CA THR A 396 -13.14 -1.85 -7.82
C THR A 396 -12.85 -0.36 -7.89
N GLY A 397 -11.74 0.04 -8.52
CA GLY A 397 -11.26 1.41 -8.58
C GLY A 397 -10.80 1.95 -7.22
N ILE A 398 -10.63 1.10 -6.22
CA ILE A 398 -10.30 1.53 -4.87
C ILE A 398 -8.82 1.86 -4.77
N LEU A 399 -8.51 3.08 -4.33
CA LEU A 399 -7.15 3.51 -3.96
C LEU A 399 -6.65 2.77 -2.73
N LEU A 400 -5.55 2.03 -2.87
CA LEU A 400 -4.84 1.34 -1.80
C LEU A 400 -3.74 2.22 -1.20
N PHE A 401 -3.06 2.98 -2.06
CA PHE A 401 -1.94 3.83 -1.69
C PHE A 401 -1.93 5.08 -2.57
N ALA A 402 -1.46 6.19 -2.01
CA ALA A 402 -1.20 7.42 -2.74
C ALA A 402 0.09 8.04 -2.20
N GLY A 403 0.94 8.52 -3.10
CA GLY A 403 2.17 9.19 -2.72
C GLY A 403 2.58 10.23 -3.74
N ARG A 404 3.57 11.04 -3.35
CA ARG A 404 4.22 12.01 -4.21
C ARG A 404 5.72 11.79 -4.14
N ILE A 405 6.39 11.98 -5.27
CA ILE A 405 7.85 11.96 -5.35
C ILE A 405 8.29 13.36 -5.76
N THR A 406 8.97 14.06 -4.83
CA THR A 406 9.62 15.34 -5.10
C THR A 406 11.11 15.16 -5.35
N ASN A 407 11.72 14.14 -4.73
CA ASN A 407 13.10 13.72 -4.93
C ASN A 407 13.17 12.18 -4.86
N PRO A 408 13.45 11.45 -5.96
CA PRO A 408 13.53 9.99 -5.94
C PRO A 408 14.69 9.39 -5.13
N ASN A 409 15.67 10.20 -4.71
CA ASN A 409 16.81 9.75 -3.88
C ASN A 409 16.56 9.88 -2.37
N GLU A 410 15.45 10.49 -1.96
CA GLU A 410 15.01 10.66 -0.57
C GLU A 410 13.79 9.78 -0.30
#